data_AF-A0A6G3U595-F1
#
_entry.id   AF-A0A6G3U595-F1
#
_cell.length_a   1.000
_cell.length_b   1.000
_cell.length_c   1.000
_cell.angle_alpha   90.00
_cell.angle_beta   90.00
_cell.angle_gamma   90.00
#
_symmetry.space_group_name_H-M   'P 1'
#
loop_
_entity.id
_entity.type
_entity.pdbx_description
1 polymer ?
#
loop_
_entity_poly.entity_id
_entity_poly.type
_entity_poly.pdbx_seq_one_letter_code
_entity_poly.pdbx_strand_id
1 'polypeptide(L)'
;ATSDGGPSRPGTEDPAAVRRLWQEGLFAERVALLAALRSRRPADARDLLAGTWATERAEDRLMFLDSLRTGLGPDDEPFLEQALADRSRNVRATAAELLSALPRSALAGRMADRATACVAMDHTRDTPTIVVEAPHACDAGMERDGIAAKAPAGRGERSWWLGRLVESAPLDTWPRRLGGRTPREIVALPVADDWQGELHAAWCRAAVRQRDPAWSRALLGDPSAPEAGGPGAVSLAERARLLATLAPDERASWVAGFIETHGLSEAFQLLGVCAVPWAGPLGRAVVDALNIARDAGSYPWSFSGVMGLAERCLDPGEAVRLEALLALPDEPEDASPGAGGYWAEAFQRLVTTLRLRAVMLEELGPPRTP
;
A
#
# COMPACT_ATOMS: atom_id res chain seq x y z
N ALA A 1 -5.94 8.08 -44.78
CA ALA A 1 -6.85 8.22 -43.63
C ALA A 1 -6.64 7.01 -42.72
N THR A 2 -5.68 7.11 -41.81
CA THR A 2 -5.40 6.10 -40.79
C THR A 2 -5.97 6.63 -39.47
N SER A 3 -6.94 5.90 -38.95
CA SER A 3 -7.64 6.19 -37.70
C SER A 3 -6.67 6.10 -36.53
N ASP A 4 -6.35 7.23 -35.93
CA ASP A 4 -5.62 7.32 -34.67
C ASP A 4 -6.62 7.16 -33.53
N GLY A 5 -6.93 5.90 -33.20
CA GLY A 5 -7.92 5.51 -32.19
C GLY A 5 -7.31 5.27 -30.81
N GLY A 6 -6.57 6.26 -30.28
CA GLY A 6 -6.30 6.30 -28.84
C GLY A 6 -7.56 6.76 -28.09
N PRO A 7 -7.84 6.29 -26.86
CA PRO A 7 -8.97 6.81 -26.08
C PRO A 7 -8.75 8.30 -25.84
N SER A 8 -9.48 9.11 -26.60
CA SER A 8 -9.52 10.56 -26.40
C SER A 8 -9.98 10.77 -24.96
N ARG A 9 -9.14 11.46 -24.18
CA ARG A 9 -9.44 11.82 -22.79
C ARG A 9 -10.86 12.41 -22.77
N PRO A 10 -11.78 11.90 -21.94
CA PRO A 10 -13.15 12.41 -21.95
C PRO A 10 -13.10 13.92 -21.70
N GLY A 11 -13.79 14.69 -22.54
CA GLY A 11 -13.89 16.13 -22.40
C GLY A 11 -14.62 16.47 -21.09
N THR A 12 -13.88 16.55 -19.99
CA THR A 12 -14.44 16.83 -18.66
C THR A 12 -14.76 18.31 -18.45
N GLU A 13 -14.52 19.17 -19.43
CA GLU A 13 -14.72 20.62 -19.30
C GLU A 13 -16.09 21.09 -19.78
N ASP A 14 -16.72 20.36 -20.71
CA ASP A 14 -18.06 20.66 -21.20
C ASP A 14 -19.13 19.85 -20.42
N PRO A 15 -20.00 20.49 -19.62
CA PRO A 15 -21.07 19.80 -18.90
C PRO A 15 -22.05 19.05 -19.80
N ALA A 16 -22.26 19.49 -21.04
CA ALA A 16 -23.16 18.82 -21.98
C ALA A 16 -22.54 17.52 -22.51
N ALA A 17 -21.27 17.56 -22.91
CA ALA A 17 -20.52 16.36 -23.30
C ALA A 17 -20.43 15.35 -22.14
N VAL A 18 -20.17 15.81 -20.91
CA VAL A 18 -20.15 14.96 -19.71
C VAL A 18 -21.49 14.26 -19.50
N ARG A 19 -22.62 14.99 -19.55
CA ARG A 19 -23.96 14.38 -19.40
C ARG A 19 -24.27 13.38 -20.52
N ARG A 20 -23.94 13.72 -21.76
CA ARG A 20 -24.16 12.82 -22.91
C ARG A 20 -23.37 11.52 -22.75
N LEU A 21 -22.07 11.63 -22.43
CA LEU A 21 -21.22 10.46 -22.22
C LEU A 21 -21.71 9.61 -21.03
N TRP A 22 -22.22 10.24 -19.97
CA TRP A 22 -22.78 9.51 -18.83
C TRP A 22 -24.05 8.73 -19.19
N GLN A 23 -24.92 9.30 -20.03
CA GLN A 23 -26.21 8.71 -20.39
C GLN A 23 -26.12 7.67 -21.52
N GLU A 24 -25.26 7.93 -22.52
CA GLU A 24 -25.19 7.16 -23.77
C GLU A 24 -23.93 6.29 -23.86
N GLY A 25 -22.91 6.59 -23.05
CA GLY A 25 -21.61 5.92 -23.11
C GLY A 25 -21.65 4.47 -22.63
N LEU A 26 -20.70 3.69 -23.15
CA LEU A 26 -20.43 2.34 -22.68
C LEU A 26 -19.99 2.37 -21.21
N PHE A 27 -20.19 1.26 -20.52
CA PHE A 27 -19.80 1.12 -19.12
C PHE A 27 -18.34 1.54 -18.85
N ALA A 28 -17.40 1.11 -19.69
CA ALA A 28 -15.99 1.48 -19.54
C ALA A 28 -15.74 2.99 -19.71
N GLU A 29 -16.47 3.64 -20.62
CA GLU A 29 -16.39 5.09 -20.83
C GLU A 29 -16.94 5.87 -19.64
N ARG A 30 -18.03 5.36 -19.04
CA ARG A 30 -18.62 5.92 -17.82
C ARG A 30 -17.67 5.82 -16.62
N VAL A 31 -17.00 4.67 -16.45
CA VAL A 31 -15.95 4.51 -15.41
C VAL A 31 -14.79 5.46 -15.65
N ALA A 32 -14.29 5.56 -16.89
CA ALA A 32 -13.21 6.49 -17.24
C ALA A 32 -13.61 7.96 -17.00
N LEU A 33 -14.85 8.33 -17.32
CA LEU A 33 -15.41 9.64 -17.03
C LEU A 33 -15.44 9.93 -15.53
N LEU A 34 -15.97 9.01 -14.71
CA LEU A 34 -15.99 9.17 -13.26
C LEU A 34 -14.58 9.30 -12.68
N ALA A 35 -13.64 8.46 -13.10
CA ALA A 35 -12.25 8.55 -12.65
C ALA A 35 -11.62 9.92 -12.99
N ALA A 36 -11.87 10.43 -14.20
CA ALA A 36 -11.39 11.74 -14.62
C ALA A 36 -12.04 12.87 -13.79
N LEU A 37 -13.35 12.82 -13.58
CA LEU A 37 -14.06 13.81 -12.77
C LEU A 37 -13.64 13.77 -11.30
N ARG A 38 -13.49 12.59 -10.70
CA ARG A 38 -13.06 12.44 -9.30
C ARG A 38 -11.70 13.08 -9.01
N SER A 39 -10.79 13.10 -9.99
CA SER A 39 -9.48 13.75 -9.84
C SER A 39 -9.51 15.28 -9.83
N ARG A 40 -10.59 15.92 -10.33
CA ARG A 40 -10.65 17.39 -10.53
C ARG A 40 -11.86 18.05 -9.89
N ARG A 41 -13.02 17.39 -9.98
CA ARG A 41 -14.34 17.86 -9.56
C ARG A 41 -15.09 16.72 -8.85
N PRO A 42 -14.65 16.31 -7.65
CA PRO A 42 -15.18 15.16 -6.92
C PRO A 42 -16.69 15.27 -6.64
N ALA A 43 -17.20 16.48 -6.39
CA ALA A 43 -18.62 16.74 -6.19
C ALA A 43 -19.46 16.41 -7.44
N ASP A 44 -19.03 16.88 -8.61
CA ASP A 44 -19.77 16.64 -9.86
C ASP A 44 -19.83 15.15 -10.24
N ALA A 45 -18.77 14.40 -9.96
CA ALA A 45 -18.77 12.94 -10.13
C ALA A 45 -19.78 12.26 -9.21
N ARG A 46 -19.86 12.70 -7.94
CA ARG A 46 -20.83 12.18 -6.97
C ARG A 46 -22.27 12.51 -7.39
N ASP A 47 -22.51 13.73 -7.85
CA ASP A 47 -23.86 14.17 -8.26
C ASP A 47 -24.34 13.41 -9.51
N LEU A 48 -23.44 13.16 -10.48
CA LEU A 48 -23.74 12.30 -11.64
C LEU A 48 -24.12 10.88 -11.21
N LEU A 49 -23.31 10.29 -10.32
CA LEU A 49 -23.55 8.93 -9.84
C LEU A 49 -24.85 8.84 -9.03
N ALA A 50 -25.09 9.77 -8.12
CA ALA A 50 -26.30 9.83 -7.32
C ALA A 50 -27.55 9.97 -8.19
N GLY A 51 -27.46 10.72 -9.30
CA GLY A 51 -28.56 10.95 -10.24
C GLY A 51 -29.07 9.69 -10.94
N THR A 52 -28.24 8.67 -11.15
CA THR A 52 -28.66 7.41 -11.81
C THR A 52 -28.58 6.18 -10.91
N TRP A 53 -28.14 6.34 -9.66
CA TRP A 53 -27.90 5.23 -8.72
C TRP A 53 -29.06 4.23 -8.60
N ALA A 54 -30.30 4.72 -8.56
CA ALA A 54 -31.48 3.86 -8.41
C ALA A 54 -31.76 2.97 -9.64
N THR A 55 -31.30 3.38 -10.83
CA THR A 55 -31.54 2.67 -12.09
C THR A 55 -30.39 1.74 -12.49
N GLU A 56 -29.20 1.94 -11.91
CA GLU A 56 -28.03 1.10 -12.20
C GLU A 56 -28.18 -0.34 -11.69
N ARG A 57 -27.56 -1.29 -12.39
CA ARG A 57 -27.47 -2.68 -11.93
C ARG A 57 -26.52 -2.81 -10.76
N ALA A 58 -26.65 -3.89 -9.98
CA ALA A 58 -25.82 -4.09 -8.78
C ALA A 58 -24.31 -4.17 -9.09
N GLU A 59 -23.94 -4.79 -10.21
CA GLU A 59 -22.55 -4.90 -10.66
C GLU A 59 -21.99 -3.53 -11.08
N ASP A 60 -22.76 -2.76 -11.84
CA ASP A 60 -22.35 -1.41 -12.27
C ASP A 60 -22.19 -0.47 -11.07
N ARG A 61 -23.14 -0.52 -10.13
CA ARG A 61 -23.07 0.25 -8.87
C ARG A 61 -21.82 -0.06 -8.08
N LEU A 62 -21.41 -1.33 -7.98
CA LEU A 62 -20.18 -1.72 -7.29
C LEU A 62 -18.96 -1.03 -7.90
N MET A 63 -18.85 -1.05 -9.24
CA MET A 63 -17.72 -0.49 -9.95
C MET A 63 -17.71 1.05 -9.97
N PHE A 64 -18.88 1.68 -10.09
CA PHE A 64 -18.99 3.13 -9.98
C PHE A 64 -18.70 3.63 -8.56
N LEU A 65 -19.16 2.90 -7.54
CA LEU A 65 -18.84 3.19 -6.14
C LEU A 65 -17.34 3.09 -5.88
N ASP A 66 -16.66 2.07 -6.44
CA ASP A 66 -15.22 1.91 -6.31
C ASP A 66 -14.43 3.11 -6.89
N SER A 67 -14.99 3.80 -7.89
CA SER A 67 -14.37 5.01 -8.47
C SER A 67 -14.24 6.16 -7.46
N LEU A 68 -15.05 6.19 -6.39
CA LEU A 68 -15.00 7.25 -5.37
C LEU A 68 -13.72 7.21 -4.53
N ARG A 69 -12.95 6.10 -4.55
CA ARG A 69 -11.62 6.01 -3.89
C ARG A 69 -10.70 7.16 -4.30
N THR A 70 -10.77 7.57 -5.57
CA THR A 70 -10.03 8.74 -6.06
C THR A 70 -10.69 10.00 -5.50
N GLY A 71 -9.92 10.82 -4.79
CA GLY A 71 -10.44 12.07 -4.21
C GLY A 71 -11.49 11.87 -3.11
N LEU A 72 -11.55 10.68 -2.48
CA LEU A 72 -12.48 10.38 -1.38
C LEU A 72 -12.39 11.43 -0.28
N GLY A 73 -13.53 12.00 0.11
CA GLY A 73 -13.60 13.06 1.10
C GLY A 73 -14.86 13.02 1.95
N PRO A 74 -14.94 13.84 3.01
CA PRO A 74 -16.07 13.87 3.94
C PRO A 74 -17.41 14.17 3.26
N ASP A 75 -17.41 14.98 2.20
CA ASP A 75 -18.64 15.30 1.46
C ASP A 75 -19.27 14.07 0.78
N ASP A 76 -18.51 12.99 0.58
CA ASP A 76 -19.02 11.74 0.00
C ASP A 76 -19.84 10.92 1.01
N GLU A 77 -19.71 11.20 2.32
CA GLU A 77 -20.34 10.44 3.40
C GLU A 77 -21.86 10.27 3.26
N PRO A 78 -22.66 11.33 2.96
CA PRO A 78 -24.11 11.17 2.82
C PRO A 78 -24.51 10.17 1.73
N PHE A 79 -23.79 10.18 0.60
CA PHE A 79 -24.04 9.23 -0.50
C PHE A 79 -23.59 7.82 -0.12
N LEU A 80 -22.45 7.68 0.56
CA LEU A 80 -21.96 6.38 1.01
C LEU A 80 -22.86 5.74 2.09
N GLU A 81 -23.43 6.53 3.01
CA GLU A 81 -24.42 6.05 3.99
C GLU A 81 -25.72 5.61 3.29
N GLN A 82 -26.12 6.25 2.18
CA GLN A 82 -27.20 5.74 1.33
C GLN A 82 -26.82 4.40 0.69
N ALA A 83 -25.60 4.28 0.15
CA ALA A 83 -25.11 3.03 -0.45
C ALA A 83 -24.93 1.90 0.57
N LEU A 84 -24.76 2.21 1.85
CA LEU A 84 -24.71 1.25 2.95
C LEU A 84 -26.06 0.54 3.17
N ALA A 85 -27.17 1.13 2.71
CA ALA A 85 -28.50 0.52 2.71
C ALA A 85 -28.82 -0.28 1.43
N ASP A 86 -27.85 -0.48 0.54
CA ASP A 86 -28.07 -1.15 -0.74
C ASP A 86 -28.50 -2.62 -0.59
N ARG A 87 -29.35 -3.11 -1.48
CA ARG A 87 -29.76 -4.53 -1.52
C ARG A 87 -28.58 -5.50 -1.75
N SER A 88 -27.57 -5.08 -2.51
CA SER A 88 -26.40 -5.90 -2.83
C SER A 88 -25.39 -5.89 -1.68
N ARG A 89 -25.05 -7.08 -1.17
CA ARG A 89 -24.03 -7.25 -0.12
C ARG A 89 -22.68 -6.64 -0.52
N ASN A 90 -22.27 -6.80 -1.78
CA ASN A 90 -20.98 -6.30 -2.24
C ASN A 90 -20.97 -4.77 -2.30
N VAL A 91 -22.08 -4.14 -2.70
CA VAL A 91 -22.22 -2.68 -2.69
C VAL A 91 -22.15 -2.14 -1.26
N ARG A 92 -22.85 -2.77 -0.30
CA ARG A 92 -22.76 -2.40 1.12
C ARG A 92 -21.35 -2.55 1.67
N ALA A 93 -20.68 -3.65 1.35
CA ALA A 93 -19.31 -3.89 1.81
C ALA A 93 -18.32 -2.83 1.29
N THR A 94 -18.42 -2.46 0.01
CA THR A 94 -17.60 -1.39 -0.58
C THR A 94 -17.93 -0.03 0.03
N ALA A 95 -19.23 0.28 0.26
CA ALA A 95 -19.63 1.52 0.93
C ALA A 95 -19.06 1.61 2.35
N ALA A 96 -19.15 0.52 3.12
CA ALA A 96 -18.58 0.43 4.46
C ALA A 96 -17.06 0.60 4.46
N GLU A 97 -16.37 0.01 3.47
CA GLU A 97 -14.92 0.15 3.34
C GLU A 97 -14.51 1.61 3.04
N LEU A 98 -15.22 2.30 2.15
CA LEU A 98 -14.99 3.71 1.84
C LEU A 98 -15.29 4.60 3.05
N LEU A 99 -16.39 4.36 3.76
CA LEU A 99 -16.72 5.08 5.00
C LEU A 99 -15.65 4.85 6.09
N SER A 100 -15.11 3.64 6.20
CA SER A 100 -14.02 3.32 7.13
C SER A 100 -12.69 4.00 6.77
N ALA A 101 -12.54 4.48 5.53
CA ALA A 101 -11.40 5.30 5.11
C ALA A 101 -11.57 6.78 5.48
N LEU A 102 -12.75 7.18 5.96
CA LEU A 102 -13.07 8.51 6.49
C LEU A 102 -13.13 8.43 8.02
N PRO A 103 -12.06 8.79 8.76
CA PRO A 103 -11.98 8.57 10.22
C PRO A 103 -13.05 9.33 11.03
N ARG A 104 -13.70 10.32 10.42
CA ARG A 104 -14.75 11.14 11.04
C ARG A 104 -16.15 10.73 10.63
N SER A 105 -16.31 9.70 9.79
CA SER A 105 -17.63 9.24 9.37
C SER A 105 -18.41 8.62 10.53
N ALA A 106 -19.73 8.67 10.44
CA ALA A 106 -20.62 8.06 11.40
C ALA A 106 -20.37 6.54 11.51
N LEU A 107 -20.12 5.85 10.39
CA LEU A 107 -19.74 4.43 10.42
C LEU A 107 -18.44 4.21 11.18
N ALA A 108 -17.41 5.01 10.95
CA ALA A 108 -16.12 4.86 11.63
C ALA A 108 -16.28 5.07 13.16
N GLY A 109 -17.13 6.02 13.58
CA GLY A 109 -17.51 6.19 14.99
C GLY A 109 -18.19 4.93 15.57
N ARG A 110 -19.18 4.38 14.86
CA ARG A 110 -19.85 3.13 15.27
C ARG A 110 -18.90 1.93 15.32
N MET A 111 -17.86 1.90 14.48
CA MET A 111 -16.81 0.87 14.51
C MET A 111 -15.87 1.07 15.70
N ALA A 112 -15.52 2.32 16.03
CA ALA A 112 -14.73 2.65 17.22
C ALA A 112 -15.43 2.18 18.51
N ASP A 113 -16.71 2.48 18.66
CA ASP A 113 -17.49 2.10 19.84
C ASP A 113 -17.49 0.57 20.04
N ARG A 114 -17.74 -0.19 18.96
CA ARG A 114 -17.71 -1.66 19.01
C ARG A 114 -16.30 -2.22 19.25
N ALA A 115 -15.29 -1.68 18.57
CA ALA A 115 -13.92 -2.14 18.72
C ALA A 115 -13.36 -1.88 20.13
N THR A 116 -13.68 -0.74 20.73
CA THR A 116 -13.25 -0.41 22.10
C THR A 116 -13.99 -1.20 23.17
N ALA A 117 -15.22 -1.65 22.90
CA ALA A 117 -15.90 -2.62 23.76
C ALA A 117 -15.19 -3.98 23.78
N CYS A 118 -14.57 -4.39 22.65
CA CYS A 118 -13.84 -5.64 22.55
C CYS A 118 -12.40 -5.59 23.06
N VAL A 119 -11.73 -4.43 22.96
CA VAL A 119 -10.30 -4.31 23.28
C VAL A 119 -10.11 -3.38 24.47
N ALA A 120 -9.48 -3.89 25.53
CA ALA A 120 -9.24 -3.16 26.77
C ALA A 120 -7.79 -3.32 27.25
N MET A 121 -7.41 -2.44 28.17
CA MET A 121 -6.13 -2.54 28.88
C MET A 121 -6.37 -3.20 30.24
N ASP A 122 -5.69 -4.31 30.49
CA ASP A 122 -5.61 -4.93 31.80
C ASP A 122 -4.42 -4.33 32.57
N HIS A 123 -4.74 -3.64 33.66
CA HIS A 123 -3.77 -3.01 34.56
C HIS A 123 -3.48 -3.85 35.81
N THR A 124 -4.13 -5.01 35.97
CA THR A 124 -3.97 -5.87 37.15
C THR A 124 -2.73 -6.77 37.07
N ARG A 125 -2.19 -6.96 35.86
CA ARG A 125 -0.93 -7.68 35.62
C ARG A 125 0.26 -6.77 35.85
N ASP A 126 1.42 -7.38 36.14
CA ASP A 126 2.69 -6.67 36.37
C ASP A 126 3.06 -5.75 35.20
N THR A 127 2.74 -6.18 33.97
CA THR A 127 2.88 -5.39 32.75
C THR A 127 1.49 -5.09 32.17
N PRO A 128 1.16 -3.81 31.87
CA PRO A 128 -0.08 -3.48 31.16
C PRO A 128 -0.22 -4.31 29.90
N THR A 129 -1.32 -5.06 29.79
CA THR A 129 -1.54 -6.06 28.75
C THR A 129 -2.85 -5.77 28.03
N ILE A 130 -2.87 -5.87 26.70
CA ILE A 130 -4.10 -5.78 25.94
C ILE A 130 -4.88 -7.09 26.12
N VAL A 131 -6.12 -6.97 26.58
CA VAL A 131 -7.07 -8.08 26.67
C VAL A 131 -8.20 -7.87 25.67
N VAL A 132 -8.69 -8.98 25.11
CA VAL A 132 -9.67 -8.98 24.03
C VAL A 132 -10.85 -9.86 24.39
N GLU A 133 -12.04 -9.28 24.40
CA GLU A 133 -13.31 -10.00 24.38
C GLU A 133 -13.93 -9.85 22.98
N ALA A 134 -13.66 -10.82 22.12
CA ALA A 134 -14.16 -10.81 20.75
C ALA A 134 -15.71 -10.95 20.72
N PRO A 135 -16.40 -10.40 19.71
CA PRO A 135 -17.86 -10.51 19.62
C PRO A 135 -18.34 -11.98 19.65
N HIS A 136 -19.40 -12.27 20.40
CA HIS A 136 -20.01 -13.62 20.44
C HIS A 136 -20.94 -13.90 19.27
N ALA A 137 -21.46 -12.85 18.62
CA ALA A 137 -22.33 -12.94 17.45
C ALA A 137 -22.15 -11.70 16.57
N CYS A 138 -22.49 -11.83 15.29
CA CYS A 138 -22.68 -10.69 14.39
C CYS A 138 -24.13 -10.22 14.51
N ASP A 139 -24.36 -9.03 15.08
CA ASP A 139 -25.70 -8.46 15.18
C ASP A 139 -26.16 -7.79 13.87
N ALA A 140 -27.45 -7.45 13.79
CA ALA A 140 -28.03 -6.79 12.62
C ALA A 140 -27.41 -5.42 12.32
N GLY A 141 -26.88 -4.73 13.34
CA GLY A 141 -26.18 -3.45 13.18
C GLY A 141 -24.81 -3.64 12.52
N MET A 142 -24.07 -4.69 12.90
CA MET A 142 -22.81 -5.08 12.26
C MET A 142 -23.04 -5.46 10.80
N GLU A 143 -24.10 -6.23 10.50
CA GLU A 143 -24.46 -6.59 9.11
C GLU A 143 -24.85 -5.37 8.27
N ARG A 144 -25.59 -4.44 8.87
CA ARG A 144 -25.90 -3.14 8.24
C ARG A 144 -24.62 -2.36 7.94
N ASP A 145 -23.67 -2.34 8.86
CA ASP A 145 -22.38 -1.66 8.73
C ASP A 145 -21.37 -2.44 7.85
N GLY A 146 -21.83 -3.43 7.08
CA GLY A 146 -21.03 -4.11 6.06
C GLY A 146 -20.18 -5.29 6.56
N ILE A 147 -20.38 -5.73 7.80
CA ILE A 147 -19.71 -6.91 8.35
C ILE A 147 -20.50 -8.16 7.97
N ALA A 148 -19.85 -9.10 7.27
CA ALA A 148 -20.48 -10.36 6.93
C ALA A 148 -20.61 -11.25 8.17
N ALA A 149 -21.83 -11.76 8.42
CA ALA A 149 -22.09 -12.70 9.52
C ALA A 149 -21.23 -13.96 9.42
N LYS A 150 -21.11 -14.56 8.23
CA LYS A 150 -20.28 -15.75 8.02
C LYS A 150 -18.84 -15.36 7.66
N ALA A 151 -17.88 -15.93 8.40
CA ALA A 151 -16.46 -15.78 8.09
C ALA A 151 -16.06 -16.55 6.81
N PRO A 152 -14.98 -16.13 6.13
CA PRO A 152 -14.35 -16.91 5.07
C PRO A 152 -13.94 -18.30 5.55
N ALA A 153 -13.88 -19.27 4.62
CA ALA A 153 -13.46 -20.63 4.94
C ALA A 153 -12.07 -20.65 5.58
N GLY A 154 -11.90 -21.45 6.64
CA GLY A 154 -10.63 -21.58 7.38
C GLY A 154 -10.37 -20.48 8.41
N ARG A 155 -11.28 -19.53 8.63
CA ARG A 155 -11.15 -18.49 9.65
C ARG A 155 -12.24 -18.64 10.72
N GLY A 156 -11.86 -18.53 12.00
CA GLY A 156 -12.81 -18.49 13.10
C GLY A 156 -13.66 -17.21 13.08
N GLU A 157 -14.96 -17.35 13.32
CA GLU A 157 -15.93 -16.23 13.22
C GLU A 157 -15.61 -15.08 14.18
N ARG A 158 -15.28 -15.40 15.44
CA ARG A 158 -14.91 -14.40 16.46
C ARG A 158 -13.71 -13.54 16.02
N SER A 159 -12.66 -14.20 15.50
CA SER A 159 -11.45 -13.52 14.99
C SER A 159 -11.76 -12.68 13.77
N TRP A 160 -12.59 -13.20 12.86
CA TRP A 160 -13.04 -12.46 11.69
C TRP A 160 -13.80 -11.18 12.07
N TRP A 161 -14.80 -11.27 12.95
CA TRP A 161 -15.58 -10.11 13.35
C TRP A 161 -14.73 -9.08 14.10
N LEU A 162 -13.90 -9.52 15.05
CA LEU A 162 -12.96 -8.65 15.75
C LEU A 162 -12.05 -7.91 14.75
N GLY A 163 -11.42 -8.65 13.85
CA GLY A 163 -10.52 -8.11 12.84
C GLY A 163 -11.21 -7.03 11.98
N ARG A 164 -12.47 -7.24 11.60
CA ARG A 164 -13.26 -6.24 10.84
C ARG A 164 -13.60 -5.00 11.66
N LEU A 165 -13.95 -5.15 12.93
CA LEU A 165 -14.24 -4.01 13.82
C LEU A 165 -12.98 -3.16 14.04
N VAL A 166 -11.86 -3.79 14.38
CA VAL A 166 -10.58 -3.13 14.63
C VAL A 166 -10.05 -2.45 13.36
N GLU A 167 -10.14 -3.12 12.22
CA GLU A 167 -9.73 -2.61 10.91
C GLU A 167 -10.53 -1.38 10.45
N SER A 168 -11.80 -1.31 10.85
CA SER A 168 -12.73 -0.25 10.44
C SER A 168 -12.79 0.92 11.43
N ALA A 169 -12.15 0.78 12.59
CA ALA A 169 -12.06 1.84 13.59
C ALA A 169 -11.00 2.90 13.22
N PRO A 170 -11.27 4.20 13.44
CA PRO A 170 -10.27 5.26 13.38
C PRO A 170 -9.05 4.95 14.24
N LEU A 171 -7.86 5.15 13.71
CA LEU A 171 -6.62 4.82 14.43
C LEU A 171 -6.35 5.69 15.65
N ASP A 172 -6.92 6.90 15.69
CA ASP A 172 -6.87 7.81 16.85
C ASP A 172 -7.67 7.28 18.05
N THR A 173 -8.49 6.25 17.85
CA THR A 173 -9.21 5.52 18.90
C THR A 173 -8.26 4.86 19.88
N TRP A 174 -7.16 4.28 19.37
CA TRP A 174 -6.30 3.40 20.16
C TRP A 174 -5.45 4.13 21.19
N PRO A 175 -4.80 5.28 20.89
CA PRO A 175 -4.14 6.07 21.92
C PRO A 175 -5.09 6.44 23.05
N ARG A 176 -6.31 6.87 22.74
CA ARG A 176 -7.32 7.23 23.75
C ARG A 176 -7.74 6.02 24.60
N ARG A 177 -7.99 4.88 23.95
CA ARG A 177 -8.43 3.65 24.62
C ARG A 177 -7.35 3.00 25.46
N LEU A 178 -6.09 3.09 25.01
CA LEU A 178 -4.95 2.37 25.58
C LEU A 178 -4.01 3.32 26.34
N GLY A 179 -4.58 4.30 27.05
CA GLY A 179 -3.87 5.08 28.08
C GLY A 179 -2.96 6.20 27.56
N GLY A 180 -3.31 6.83 26.44
CA GLY A 180 -2.56 7.96 25.86
C GLY A 180 -1.26 7.58 25.16
N ARG A 181 -1.03 6.28 24.95
CA ARG A 181 0.20 5.75 24.34
C ARG A 181 0.32 6.13 22.87
N THR A 182 1.56 6.30 22.43
CA THR A 182 1.92 6.44 21.02
C THR A 182 1.67 5.13 20.26
N PRO A 183 1.54 5.15 18.92
CA PRO A 183 1.39 3.93 18.13
C PRO A 183 2.49 2.89 18.39
N ARG A 184 3.75 3.34 18.54
CA ARG A 184 4.89 2.46 18.83
C ARG A 184 4.75 1.77 20.18
N GLU A 185 4.35 2.51 21.21
CA GLU A 185 4.12 1.95 22.54
C GLU A 185 2.94 0.98 22.53
N ILE A 186 1.88 1.24 21.75
CA ILE A 186 0.73 0.34 21.61
C ILE A 186 1.13 -0.98 20.96
N VAL A 187 1.84 -0.92 19.83
CA VAL A 187 2.29 -2.12 19.09
C VAL A 187 3.26 -2.97 19.92
N ALA A 188 3.96 -2.36 20.88
CA ALA A 188 4.88 -3.07 21.78
C ALA A 188 4.18 -3.68 23.02
N LEU A 189 2.88 -3.44 23.23
CA LEU A 189 2.17 -4.02 24.37
C LEU A 189 1.99 -5.52 24.18
N PRO A 190 2.15 -6.33 25.24
CA PRO A 190 1.75 -7.73 25.20
C PRO A 190 0.23 -7.81 24.98
N VAL A 191 -0.19 -8.82 24.22
CA VAL A 191 -1.60 -9.12 23.97
C VAL A 191 -1.90 -10.53 24.51
N ALA A 192 -2.93 -10.66 25.32
CA ALA A 192 -3.34 -11.94 25.88
C ALA A 192 -3.98 -12.86 24.83
N ASP A 193 -4.04 -14.16 25.15
CA ASP A 193 -4.83 -15.19 24.46
C ASP A 193 -4.60 -15.27 22.94
N ASP A 194 -3.35 -15.07 22.51
CA ASP A 194 -2.89 -15.15 21.12
C ASP A 194 -3.58 -14.17 20.14
N TRP A 195 -4.19 -13.09 20.64
CA TRP A 195 -4.86 -12.09 19.79
C TRP A 195 -3.91 -11.12 19.07
N GLN A 196 -2.61 -11.13 19.39
CA GLN A 196 -1.63 -10.17 18.85
C GLN A 196 -1.63 -10.12 17.33
N GLY A 197 -1.61 -11.28 16.67
CA GLY A 197 -1.57 -11.38 15.22
C GLY A 197 -2.80 -10.77 14.55
N GLU A 198 -4.00 -11.01 15.08
CA GLU A 198 -5.24 -10.45 14.52
C GLU A 198 -5.32 -8.93 14.73
N LEU A 199 -4.93 -8.42 15.91
CA LEU A 199 -4.90 -6.97 16.17
C LEU A 199 -3.89 -6.26 15.26
N HIS A 200 -2.66 -6.77 15.16
CA HIS A 200 -1.62 -6.16 14.33
C HIS A 200 -2.03 -6.18 12.86
N ALA A 201 -2.56 -7.30 12.36
CA ALA A 201 -3.05 -7.37 10.98
C ALA A 201 -4.21 -6.40 10.72
N ALA A 202 -5.12 -6.22 11.68
CA ALA A 202 -6.22 -5.26 11.56
C ALA A 202 -5.72 -3.81 11.58
N TRP A 203 -4.76 -3.47 12.46
CA TRP A 203 -4.11 -2.16 12.48
C TRP A 203 -3.31 -1.87 11.22
N CYS A 204 -2.63 -2.86 10.64
CA CYS A 204 -1.94 -2.71 9.34
C CYS A 204 -2.93 -2.32 8.23
N ARG A 205 -4.06 -3.04 8.12
CA ARG A 205 -5.11 -2.71 7.15
C ARG A 205 -5.70 -1.32 7.40
N ALA A 206 -5.93 -0.95 8.66
CA ALA A 206 -6.40 0.39 9.02
C ALA A 206 -5.38 1.50 8.67
N ALA A 207 -4.09 1.28 8.94
CA ALA A 207 -2.99 2.22 8.64
C ALA A 207 -2.86 2.49 7.15
N VAL A 208 -2.93 1.43 6.33
CA VAL A 208 -2.95 1.57 4.86
C VAL A 208 -4.18 2.33 4.39
N ARG A 209 -5.37 1.97 4.91
CA ARG A 209 -6.64 2.59 4.50
C ARG A 209 -6.71 4.07 4.84
N GLN A 210 -6.33 4.43 6.06
CA GLN A 210 -6.36 5.80 6.58
C GLN A 210 -5.11 6.60 6.17
N ARG A 211 -4.14 5.94 5.51
CA ARG A 211 -2.83 6.50 5.13
C ARG A 211 -2.10 7.16 6.29
N ASP A 212 -2.09 6.48 7.44
CA ASP A 212 -1.49 7.01 8.68
C ASP A 212 0.00 6.62 8.77
N PRO A 213 0.94 7.57 8.62
CA PRO A 213 2.36 7.25 8.64
C PRO A 213 2.87 6.91 10.04
N ALA A 214 2.26 7.41 11.12
CA ALA A 214 2.70 7.13 12.49
C ALA A 214 2.45 5.67 12.87
N TRP A 215 1.27 5.16 12.52
CA TRP A 215 0.93 3.75 12.67
C TRP A 215 1.73 2.86 11.74
N SER A 216 1.93 3.26 10.48
CA SER A 216 2.77 2.48 9.56
C SER A 216 4.19 2.32 10.07
N ARG A 217 4.82 3.37 10.61
CA ARG A 217 6.16 3.26 11.24
C ARG A 217 6.15 2.27 12.41
N ALA A 218 5.17 2.40 13.31
CA ALA A 218 5.08 1.54 14.48
C ALA A 218 4.92 0.06 14.11
N LEU A 219 4.10 -0.23 13.11
CA LEU A 219 3.82 -1.59 12.63
C LEU A 219 4.94 -2.18 11.76
N LEU A 220 5.65 -1.34 11.00
CA LEU A 220 6.84 -1.75 10.24
C LEU A 220 8.00 -2.09 11.18
N GLY A 221 8.16 -1.33 12.27
CA GLY A 221 9.23 -1.53 13.22
C GLY A 221 10.61 -1.21 12.64
N ASP A 222 11.63 -1.76 13.29
CA ASP A 222 13.02 -1.63 12.85
C ASP A 222 13.28 -2.54 11.63
N PRO A 223 13.81 -2.00 10.52
CA PRO A 223 14.09 -2.80 9.33
C PRO A 223 15.15 -3.89 9.53
N SER A 224 15.95 -3.81 10.60
CA SER A 224 16.98 -4.80 10.97
C SER A 224 16.49 -5.87 11.96
N ALA A 225 15.24 -5.77 12.43
CA ALA A 225 14.71 -6.73 13.38
C ALA A 225 14.66 -8.14 12.76
N PRO A 226 15.06 -9.22 13.46
CA PRO A 226 14.98 -10.59 12.94
C PRO A 226 13.56 -10.97 12.50
N GLU A 227 12.57 -10.49 13.29
CA GLU A 227 11.13 -10.58 13.05
C GLU A 227 10.70 -9.90 11.74
N ALA A 228 11.50 -9.00 11.15
CA ALA A 228 11.16 -8.33 9.89
C ALA A 228 11.35 -9.24 8.67
N GLY A 229 12.18 -10.30 8.76
CA GLY A 229 12.38 -11.28 7.68
C GLY A 229 11.86 -12.70 7.99
N GLY A 230 11.40 -12.97 9.21
CA GLY A 230 11.13 -14.32 9.70
C GLY A 230 9.73 -14.90 9.42
N PRO A 231 9.54 -16.22 9.63
CA PRO A 231 8.22 -16.87 9.61
C PRO A 231 7.32 -16.31 10.72
N GLY A 232 6.14 -15.78 10.36
CA GLY A 232 5.21 -15.12 11.30
C GLY A 232 5.18 -13.60 11.18
N ALA A 233 6.08 -13.03 10.38
CA ALA A 233 6.12 -11.61 10.12
C ALA A 233 5.03 -11.13 9.14
N VAL A 234 4.72 -9.83 9.19
CA VAL A 234 3.81 -9.17 8.24
C VAL A 234 4.21 -9.52 6.80
N SER A 235 3.26 -9.95 5.98
CA SER A 235 3.59 -10.34 4.60
C SER A 235 4.31 -9.21 3.84
N LEU A 236 5.23 -9.55 2.94
CA LEU A 236 6.01 -8.55 2.19
C LEU A 236 5.11 -7.57 1.41
N ALA A 237 4.00 -8.08 0.87
CA ALA A 237 2.98 -7.27 0.19
C ALA A 237 2.29 -6.26 1.14
N GLU A 238 2.08 -6.62 2.41
CA GLU A 238 1.51 -5.73 3.40
C GLU A 238 2.52 -4.68 3.89
N ARG A 239 3.80 -5.05 4.06
CA ARG A 239 4.87 -4.07 4.28
C ARG A 239 4.98 -3.06 3.15
N ALA A 240 4.94 -3.52 1.90
CA ALA A 240 4.96 -2.63 0.74
C ALA A 240 3.82 -1.60 0.80
N ARG A 241 2.62 -2.02 1.22
CA ARG A 241 1.47 -1.11 1.41
C ARG A 241 1.68 -0.13 2.56
N LEU A 242 2.25 -0.56 3.70
CA LEU A 242 2.57 0.34 4.82
C LEU A 242 3.65 1.36 4.42
N LEU A 243 4.71 0.92 3.76
CA LEU A 243 5.78 1.79 3.24
C LEU A 243 5.25 2.83 2.26
N ALA A 244 4.27 2.48 1.44
CA ALA A 244 3.63 3.42 0.51
C ALA A 244 2.92 4.59 1.21
N THR A 245 2.62 4.49 2.51
CA THR A 245 2.07 5.60 3.31
C THR A 245 3.13 6.57 3.82
N LEU A 246 4.41 6.17 3.84
CA LEU A 246 5.51 7.00 4.31
C LEU A 246 6.00 7.97 3.21
N ALA A 247 6.68 9.02 3.63
CA ALA A 247 7.37 9.92 2.73
C ALA A 247 8.43 9.15 1.90
N PRO A 248 8.71 9.56 0.65
CA PRO A 248 9.67 8.87 -0.23
C PRO A 248 11.03 8.58 0.41
N ASP A 249 11.64 9.57 1.08
CA ASP A 249 12.98 9.45 1.67
C ASP A 249 13.00 8.50 2.88
N GLU A 250 11.94 8.55 3.68
CA GLU A 250 11.76 7.67 4.83
C GLU A 250 11.59 6.22 4.38
N ARG A 251 10.74 5.98 3.37
CA ARG A 251 10.56 4.67 2.74
C ARG A 251 11.87 4.14 2.17
N ALA A 252 12.61 4.98 1.43
CA ALA A 252 13.89 4.60 0.83
C ALA A 252 14.91 4.20 1.90
N SER A 253 14.98 4.94 3.01
CA SER A 253 15.87 4.65 4.14
C SER A 253 15.50 3.35 4.85
N TRP A 254 14.20 3.10 5.06
CA TRP A 254 13.74 1.85 5.67
C TRP A 254 14.08 0.63 4.80
N VAL A 255 13.80 0.71 3.49
CA VAL A 255 14.10 -0.39 2.56
C VAL A 255 15.62 -0.61 2.42
N ALA A 256 16.43 0.44 2.47
CA ALA A 256 17.89 0.32 2.49
C ALA A 256 18.36 -0.50 3.70
N GLY A 257 17.93 -0.17 4.92
CA GLY A 257 18.27 -0.93 6.12
C GLY A 257 17.77 -2.38 6.09
N PHE A 258 16.62 -2.62 5.45
CA PHE A 258 16.09 -3.97 5.27
C PHE A 258 16.97 -4.79 4.31
N ILE A 259 17.43 -4.20 3.21
CA ILE A 259 18.37 -4.84 2.27
C ILE A 259 19.70 -5.16 2.96
N GLU A 260 20.23 -4.23 3.75
CA GLU A 260 21.50 -4.41 4.47
C GLU A 260 21.44 -5.60 5.44
N THR A 261 20.28 -5.86 6.05
CA THR A 261 20.12 -6.92 7.05
C THR A 261 19.67 -8.26 6.46
N HIS A 262 18.67 -8.22 5.56
CA HIS A 262 17.98 -9.42 5.07
C HIS A 262 18.39 -9.80 3.63
N GLY A 263 19.14 -8.93 2.95
CA GLY A 263 19.59 -9.14 1.59
C GLY A 263 18.59 -8.66 0.52
N LEU A 264 19.12 -8.52 -0.68
CA LEU A 264 18.40 -7.93 -1.82
C LEU A 264 17.23 -8.77 -2.33
N SER A 265 17.37 -10.11 -2.27
CA SER A 265 16.35 -11.04 -2.74
C SER A 265 15.04 -10.91 -1.96
N GLU A 266 15.12 -10.68 -0.65
CA GLU A 266 13.95 -10.51 0.23
C GLU A 266 13.27 -9.15 0.03
N ALA A 267 13.98 -8.15 -0.50
CA ALA A 267 13.47 -6.80 -0.66
C ALA A 267 12.75 -6.54 -1.99
N PHE A 268 12.69 -7.52 -2.90
CA PHE A 268 12.26 -7.31 -4.29
C PHE A 268 10.88 -6.61 -4.42
N GLN A 269 9.88 -7.03 -3.65
CA GLN A 269 8.54 -6.39 -3.70
C GLN A 269 8.54 -4.98 -3.07
N LEU A 270 9.44 -4.71 -2.10
CA LEU A 270 9.53 -3.43 -1.42
C LEU A 270 10.18 -2.35 -2.31
N LEU A 271 11.12 -2.77 -3.17
CA LEU A 271 11.71 -1.90 -4.19
C LEU A 271 10.65 -1.30 -5.13
N GLY A 272 9.59 -2.06 -5.44
CA GLY A 272 8.52 -1.63 -6.33
C GLY A 272 7.66 -0.46 -5.82
N VAL A 273 7.70 -0.16 -4.51
CA VAL A 273 6.98 0.99 -3.93
C VAL A 273 7.89 2.20 -3.71
N CYS A 274 9.20 2.06 -3.87
CA CYS A 274 10.16 3.16 -3.69
C CYS A 274 10.04 4.22 -4.80
N ALA A 275 10.21 5.49 -4.43
CA ALA A 275 10.19 6.56 -5.42
C ALA A 275 11.41 6.43 -6.35
N VAL A 276 11.23 6.80 -7.62
CA VAL A 276 12.32 6.82 -8.61
C VAL A 276 12.79 8.26 -8.84
N PRO A 277 14.10 8.49 -9.02
CA PRO A 277 15.18 7.49 -8.97
C PRO A 277 15.49 6.99 -7.55
N TRP A 278 16.02 5.76 -7.44
CA TRP A 278 16.62 5.21 -6.23
C TRP A 278 17.97 5.88 -5.99
N ALA A 279 17.92 7.06 -5.38
CA ALA A 279 19.09 7.83 -4.98
C ALA A 279 19.42 7.60 -3.50
N GLY A 280 20.56 8.12 -3.07
CA GLY A 280 20.87 8.20 -1.64
C GLY A 280 21.01 6.82 -1.00
N PRO A 281 20.44 6.59 0.21
CA PRO A 281 20.62 5.34 0.95
C PRO A 281 20.18 4.10 0.15
N LEU A 282 19.06 4.18 -0.56
CA LEU A 282 18.51 3.04 -1.29
C LEU A 282 19.38 2.63 -2.48
N GLY A 283 19.83 3.60 -3.28
CA GLY A 283 20.72 3.32 -4.42
C GLY A 283 22.00 2.64 -3.96
N ARG A 284 22.61 3.17 -2.89
CA ARG A 284 23.82 2.58 -2.29
C ARG A 284 23.60 1.16 -1.78
N ALA A 285 22.53 0.92 -1.02
CA ALA A 285 22.22 -0.41 -0.49
C ALA A 285 22.00 -1.44 -1.60
N VAL A 286 21.36 -1.06 -2.72
CA VAL A 286 21.19 -1.95 -3.88
C VAL A 286 22.52 -2.26 -4.54
N VAL A 287 23.37 -1.25 -4.80
CA VAL A 287 24.70 -1.45 -5.39
C VAL A 287 25.59 -2.30 -4.48
N ASP A 288 25.56 -2.05 -3.17
CA ASP A 288 26.32 -2.81 -2.18
C ASP A 288 25.88 -4.26 -2.10
N ALA A 289 24.56 -4.53 -2.09
CA ALA A 289 24.07 -5.90 -2.06
C ALA A 289 24.38 -6.67 -3.35
N LEU A 290 24.38 -6.02 -4.52
CA LEU A 290 24.85 -6.63 -5.77
C LEU A 290 26.35 -6.91 -5.72
N ASN A 291 27.14 -6.01 -5.15
CA ASN A 291 28.58 -6.22 -4.97
C ASN A 291 28.88 -7.38 -4.03
N ILE A 292 28.18 -7.46 -2.90
CA ILE A 292 28.29 -8.58 -1.95
C ILE A 292 27.94 -9.91 -2.64
N ALA A 293 26.88 -9.93 -3.46
CA ALA A 293 26.51 -11.13 -4.21
C ALA A 293 27.58 -11.55 -5.24
N ARG A 294 28.21 -10.58 -5.90
CA ARG A 294 29.37 -10.82 -6.78
C ARG A 294 30.53 -11.42 -6.01
N ASP A 295 30.92 -10.79 -4.91
CA ASP A 295 32.08 -11.20 -4.11
C ASP A 295 31.85 -12.57 -3.45
N ALA A 296 30.59 -12.93 -3.17
CA ALA A 296 30.19 -14.26 -2.71
C ALA A 296 30.18 -15.33 -3.82
N GLY A 297 30.54 -15.00 -5.06
CA GLY A 297 30.59 -15.97 -6.17
C GLY A 297 29.23 -16.45 -6.68
N SER A 298 28.14 -15.74 -6.34
CA SER A 298 26.81 -16.03 -6.89
C SER A 298 26.75 -15.71 -8.38
N TYR A 299 25.80 -16.28 -9.12
CA TYR A 299 25.60 -15.88 -10.51
C TYR A 299 24.65 -14.67 -10.66
N PRO A 300 24.90 -13.76 -11.62
CA PRO A 300 24.07 -12.55 -11.81
C PRO A 300 22.60 -12.84 -12.16
N TRP A 301 22.28 -13.95 -12.83
CA TRP A 301 20.90 -14.25 -13.25
C TRP A 301 19.96 -14.53 -12.08
N SER A 302 20.48 -14.96 -10.93
CA SER A 302 19.73 -15.05 -9.66
C SER A 302 19.17 -13.68 -9.24
N PHE A 303 19.78 -12.60 -9.73
CA PHE A 303 19.37 -11.21 -9.46
C PHE A 303 18.79 -10.52 -10.69
N SER A 304 18.48 -11.24 -11.77
CA SER A 304 18.02 -10.65 -13.05
C SER A 304 16.81 -9.74 -12.90
N GLY A 305 15.84 -10.10 -12.04
CA GLY A 305 14.69 -9.26 -11.73
C GLY A 305 15.08 -7.93 -11.10
N VAL A 306 16.02 -7.95 -10.14
CA VAL A 306 16.51 -6.74 -9.48
C VAL A 306 17.37 -5.92 -10.43
N MET A 307 18.23 -6.55 -11.24
CA MET A 307 19.05 -5.86 -12.24
C MET A 307 18.17 -5.09 -13.24
N GLY A 308 17.08 -5.69 -13.73
CA GLY A 308 16.14 -5.01 -14.62
C GLY A 308 15.36 -3.87 -13.94
N LEU A 309 15.17 -3.90 -12.63
CA LEU A 309 14.69 -2.73 -11.88
C LEU A 309 15.80 -1.69 -11.73
N ALA A 310 17.02 -2.08 -11.36
CA ALA A 310 18.16 -1.21 -11.16
C ALA A 310 18.47 -0.37 -12.42
N GLU A 311 18.44 -0.98 -13.60
CA GLU A 311 18.61 -0.29 -14.89
C GLU A 311 17.61 0.86 -15.09
N ARG A 312 16.37 0.69 -14.63
CA ARG A 312 15.27 1.66 -14.81
C ARG A 312 15.14 2.64 -13.64
N CYS A 313 15.49 2.20 -12.45
CA CYS A 313 15.13 2.87 -11.20
C CYS A 313 16.34 3.48 -10.49
N LEU A 314 17.56 2.94 -10.60
CA LEU A 314 18.73 3.57 -9.96
C LEU A 314 18.93 5.00 -10.44
N ASP A 315 19.42 5.83 -9.53
CA ASP A 315 19.91 7.15 -9.88
C ASP A 315 21.09 7.05 -10.86
N PRO A 316 21.07 7.76 -11.99
CA PRO A 316 22.17 7.72 -12.95
C PRO A 316 23.54 8.11 -12.37
N GLY A 317 23.58 8.89 -11.28
CA GLY A 317 24.81 9.23 -10.56
C GLY A 317 25.52 8.04 -9.91
N GLU A 318 24.83 6.91 -9.68
CA GLU A 318 25.43 5.68 -9.15
C GLU A 318 26.33 4.98 -10.19
N ALA A 319 26.33 5.39 -11.46
CA ALA A 319 27.23 4.86 -12.48
C ALA A 319 28.70 4.95 -12.07
N VAL A 320 29.11 6.05 -11.42
CA VAL A 320 30.50 6.27 -10.96
C VAL A 320 30.91 5.19 -9.94
N ARG A 321 30.01 4.78 -9.06
CA ARG A 321 30.28 3.74 -8.06
C ARG A 321 30.38 2.36 -8.72
N LEU A 322 29.49 2.08 -9.67
CA LEU A 322 29.47 0.83 -10.42
C LEU A 322 30.69 0.66 -11.35
N GLU A 323 31.30 1.74 -11.82
CA GLU A 323 32.53 1.68 -12.63
C GLU A 323 33.70 1.01 -11.90
N ALA A 324 33.82 1.26 -10.59
CA ALA A 324 34.81 0.60 -9.75
C ALA A 324 34.58 -0.92 -9.65
N LEU A 325 33.37 -1.40 -10.00
CA LEU A 325 32.97 -2.79 -9.90
C LEU A 325 33.11 -3.57 -11.22
N LEU A 326 33.61 -2.94 -12.29
CA LEU A 326 33.82 -3.58 -13.59
C LEU A 326 35.05 -4.50 -13.62
N ALA A 327 35.95 -4.36 -12.66
CA ALA A 327 37.10 -5.25 -12.52
C ALA A 327 36.64 -6.68 -12.22
N LEU A 328 37.35 -7.66 -12.78
CA LEU A 328 37.13 -9.07 -12.47
C LEU A 328 37.49 -9.31 -10.99
N PRO A 329 36.56 -9.83 -10.17
CA PRO A 329 36.88 -10.21 -8.80
C PRO A 329 37.82 -11.43 -8.80
N ASP A 330 38.61 -11.58 -7.72
CA ASP A 330 39.32 -12.83 -7.45
C ASP A 330 38.28 -13.96 -7.29
N GLU A 331 38.47 -15.10 -7.93
CA GLU A 331 37.54 -16.24 -7.83
C GLU A 331 37.80 -17.01 -6.52
N PRO A 332 36.88 -17.02 -5.54
CA PRO A 332 37.04 -17.85 -4.35
C PRO A 332 36.94 -19.34 -4.70
N GLU A 333 37.53 -20.19 -3.85
CA GLU A 333 37.66 -21.64 -4.09
C GLU A 333 36.28 -22.35 -4.24
N ASP A 334 35.23 -21.79 -3.63
CA ASP A 334 33.84 -22.24 -3.70
C ASP A 334 32.98 -21.47 -4.74
N ALA A 335 33.56 -20.57 -5.54
CA ALA A 335 32.80 -19.82 -6.54
C ALA A 335 32.30 -20.71 -7.69
N SER A 336 31.19 -20.28 -8.27
CA SER A 336 30.75 -20.88 -9.52
C SER A 336 31.66 -20.46 -10.68
N PRO A 337 32.15 -21.41 -11.51
CA PRO A 337 33.12 -21.10 -12.56
C PRO A 337 32.65 -20.00 -13.52
N GLY A 338 33.50 -18.98 -13.75
CA GLY A 338 33.22 -17.89 -14.69
C GLY A 338 32.20 -16.85 -14.20
N ALA A 339 31.69 -16.96 -12.97
CA ALA A 339 30.73 -16.00 -12.41
C ALA A 339 31.28 -14.56 -12.43
N GLY A 340 32.57 -14.37 -12.18
CA GLY A 340 33.22 -13.06 -12.21
C GLY A 340 33.09 -12.36 -13.57
N GLY A 341 33.28 -13.10 -14.67
CA GLY A 341 33.11 -12.57 -16.04
C GLY A 341 31.68 -12.14 -16.32
N TYR A 342 30.69 -12.96 -15.93
CA TYR A 342 29.28 -12.62 -16.09
C TYR A 342 28.87 -11.39 -15.26
N TRP A 343 29.42 -11.21 -14.07
CA TRP A 343 29.20 -10.00 -13.27
C TRP A 343 29.80 -8.75 -13.90
N ALA A 344 31.02 -8.84 -14.43
CA ALA A 344 31.65 -7.72 -15.14
C ALA A 344 30.79 -7.29 -16.35
N GLU A 345 30.28 -8.25 -17.15
CA GLU A 345 29.35 -7.96 -18.25
C GLU A 345 28.01 -7.37 -17.78
N ALA A 346 27.46 -7.87 -16.67
CA ALA A 346 26.22 -7.36 -16.10
C ALA A 346 26.36 -5.91 -15.61
N PHE A 347 27.44 -5.60 -14.88
CA PHE A 347 27.72 -4.23 -14.43
C PHE A 347 28.08 -3.30 -15.59
N GLN A 348 28.79 -3.78 -16.63
CA GLN A 348 29.06 -2.99 -17.82
C GLN A 348 27.77 -2.54 -18.52
N ARG A 349 26.80 -3.46 -18.66
CA ARG A 349 25.47 -3.13 -19.21
C ARG A 349 24.74 -2.11 -18.34
N LEU A 350 24.72 -2.32 -17.02
CA LEU A 350 24.07 -1.40 -16.08
C LEU A 350 24.68 0.01 -16.15
N VAL A 351 26.02 0.14 -16.10
CA VAL A 351 26.74 1.41 -16.22
C VAL A 351 26.41 2.11 -17.54
N THR A 352 26.41 1.36 -18.65
CA THR A 352 26.09 1.91 -19.98
C THR A 352 24.67 2.48 -20.01
N THR A 353 23.69 1.74 -19.45
CA THR A 353 22.30 2.18 -19.35
C THR A 353 22.15 3.42 -18.47
N LEU A 354 22.81 3.47 -17.32
CA LEU A 354 22.75 4.62 -16.42
C LEU A 354 23.35 5.88 -17.05
N ARG A 355 24.50 5.76 -17.73
CA ARG A 355 25.10 6.88 -18.47
C ARG A 355 24.19 7.38 -19.59
N LEU A 356 23.57 6.48 -20.35
CA LEU A 356 22.59 6.87 -21.38
C LEU A 356 21.39 7.60 -20.76
N ARG A 357 20.85 7.10 -19.64
CA ARG A 357 19.78 7.77 -18.90
C ARG A 357 20.20 9.15 -18.39
N ALA A 358 21.42 9.31 -17.89
CA ALA A 358 21.95 10.61 -17.47
C ALA A 358 21.95 11.63 -18.62
N VAL A 359 22.46 11.23 -19.79
CA VAL A 359 22.44 12.06 -21.01
C VAL A 359 21.00 12.42 -21.39
N MET A 360 20.09 11.46 -21.41
CA MET A 360 18.68 11.72 -21.75
C MET A 360 18.00 12.67 -20.78
N LEU A 361 18.28 12.59 -19.48
CA LEU A 361 17.73 13.51 -18.48
C LEU A 361 18.30 14.93 -18.63
N GLU A 362 19.56 15.07 -19.05
CA GLU A 362 20.15 16.38 -19.35
C GLU A 362 19.52 17.01 -20.59
N GLU A 363 19.33 16.23 -21.66
CA GLU A 363 18.75 16.71 -22.93
C GLU A 363 17.23 16.99 -22.85
N LEU A 364 16.49 16.22 -22.04
CA LEU A 364 15.03 16.31 -21.91
C LEU A 364 14.57 17.13 -20.69
N GLY A 365 15.50 17.56 -19.84
CA GLY A 365 15.20 18.40 -18.68
C GLY A 365 14.69 19.79 -19.09
N PRO A 366 13.94 20.49 -18.23
CA PRO A 366 13.57 21.88 -18.49
C PRO A 366 14.85 22.70 -18.73
N PRO A 367 14.84 23.66 -19.69
CA PRO A 367 16.03 24.42 -20.03
C PRO A 367 16.59 25.07 -18.77
N ARG A 368 17.87 24.81 -18.48
CA ARG A 368 18.57 25.45 -17.36
C ARG A 368 18.40 26.97 -17.54
N THR A 369 17.71 27.60 -16.60
CA THR A 369 17.54 29.06 -16.62
C THR A 369 18.93 29.68 -16.42
N PRO A 370 19.38 30.59 -17.29
CA PRO A 370 20.75 31.11 -17.29
C PRO A 370 21.12 31.89 -16.03
#